data_AF-A0A3M1WYH2-F1
#
_entry.id   AF-A0A3M1WYH2-F1
#
_cell.length_a   1.000
_cell.length_b   1.000
_cell.length_c   1.000
_cell.angle_alpha   90.00
_cell.angle_beta   90.00
_cell.angle_gamma   90.00
#
_symmetry.space_group_name_H-M   'P 1'
#
loop_
_entity.id
_entity.type
_entity.pdbx_description
1 polymer ?
#
loop_
_entity_poly.entity_id
_entity_poly.type
_entity_poly.pdbx_seq_one_letter_code
_entity_poly.pdbx_strand_id
1 'polypeptide(L)'
;MEFYAETDAAGRDAAWLQQHLSLDNIPHYCAFVSEVRPRVEGGMEMASFWGVNEVRSEPIAGGVRFTLPDCPNVMSWTVTTGLDPEPDRIVIHATINRREHDPDFIESLQSFVDDWAAGLAGHEG
;
A
#
# COMPACT_ATOMS: atom_id res chain seq x y z
N MET A 1 -7.29 7.22 -11.58
CA MET A 1 -8.20 7.49 -10.45
C MET A 1 -7.43 7.30 -9.16
N GLU A 2 -7.95 7.84 -8.08
CA GLU A 2 -7.31 7.91 -6.77
C GLU A 2 -8.26 7.30 -5.72
N PHE A 3 -7.69 6.56 -4.78
CA PHE A 3 -8.38 5.87 -3.69
C PHE A 3 -7.67 6.19 -2.39
N TYR A 4 -8.43 6.46 -1.35
CA TYR A 4 -7.88 6.91 -0.07
C TYR A 4 -8.47 6.11 1.08
N ALA A 5 -7.63 5.87 2.07
CA ALA A 5 -8.02 5.52 3.43
C ALA A 5 -7.07 6.23 4.40
N GLU A 6 -7.50 6.36 5.65
CA GLU A 6 -6.71 7.03 6.68
C GLU A 6 -6.88 6.32 8.02
N THR A 7 -5.84 6.44 8.85
CA THR A 7 -5.87 5.98 10.24
C THR A 7 -5.05 6.90 11.12
N ASP A 8 -5.21 6.79 12.43
CA ASP A 8 -4.42 7.56 13.39
C ASP A 8 -2.93 7.18 13.30
N ALA A 9 -2.06 8.19 13.27
CA ALA A 9 -0.62 7.95 13.29
C ALA A 9 -0.17 7.27 14.59
N ALA A 10 -0.86 7.50 15.71
CA ALA A 10 -0.55 6.91 17.01
C ALA A 10 0.94 7.06 17.39
N GLY A 11 1.54 8.20 17.07
CA GLY A 11 2.96 8.50 17.31
C GLY A 11 3.95 7.90 16.30
N ARG A 12 3.48 7.18 15.28
CA ARG A 12 4.31 6.63 14.19
C ARG A 12 4.58 7.72 13.16
N ASP A 13 5.84 8.09 13.04
CA ASP A 13 6.32 9.09 12.09
C ASP A 13 6.81 8.46 10.77
N ALA A 14 7.29 9.31 9.86
CA ALA A 14 7.77 8.86 8.54
C ALA A 14 8.94 7.86 8.65
N ALA A 15 9.82 8.00 9.66
CA ALA A 15 10.95 7.10 9.86
C ALA A 15 10.44 5.72 10.32
N TRP A 16 9.45 5.68 11.21
CA TRP A 16 8.79 4.44 11.59
C TRP A 16 8.20 3.74 10.37
N LEU A 17 7.46 4.45 9.51
CA LEU A 17 6.87 3.88 8.30
C LEU A 17 7.94 3.30 7.36
N GLN A 18 9.03 4.04 7.12
CA GLN A 18 10.12 3.58 6.25
C GLN A 18 10.87 2.36 6.80
N GLN A 19 10.94 2.22 8.12
CA GLN A 19 11.60 1.10 8.77
C GLN A 19 10.74 -0.16 8.82
N HIS A 20 9.42 -0.02 9.00
CA HIS A 20 8.53 -1.15 9.29
C HIS A 20 7.71 -1.62 8.08
N LEU A 21 7.44 -0.74 7.11
CA LEU A 21 6.70 -1.06 5.89
C LEU A 21 7.64 -1.55 4.78
N SER A 22 8.30 -2.67 5.03
CA SER A 22 9.10 -3.39 4.04
C SER A 22 8.24 -4.34 3.19
N LEU A 23 8.76 -4.78 2.03
CA LEU A 23 8.02 -5.63 1.09
C LEU A 23 7.56 -6.94 1.73
N ASP A 24 8.45 -7.61 2.48
CA ASP A 24 8.19 -8.86 3.19
C ASP A 24 7.17 -8.72 4.34
N ASN A 25 6.96 -7.49 4.84
CA ASN A 25 6.04 -7.22 5.93
C ASN A 25 4.67 -6.70 5.45
N ILE A 26 4.44 -6.54 4.14
CA ILE A 26 3.14 -6.10 3.61
C ILE A 26 1.97 -6.97 4.12
N PRO A 27 2.03 -8.32 4.07
CA PRO A 27 0.91 -9.17 4.52
C PRO A 27 0.54 -8.99 6.00
N HIS A 28 1.45 -8.45 6.81
CA HIS A 28 1.21 -8.17 8.22
C HIS A 28 0.28 -6.97 8.43
N TYR A 29 0.31 -6.01 7.51
CA TYR A 29 -0.46 -4.75 7.58
C TYR A 29 -1.62 -4.68 6.58
N CYS A 30 -1.69 -5.58 5.61
CA CYS A 30 -2.73 -5.57 4.59
C CYS A 30 -3.18 -7.00 4.30
N ALA A 31 -4.34 -7.38 4.85
CA ALA A 31 -4.90 -8.74 4.70
C ALA A 31 -5.27 -9.09 3.25
N PHE A 32 -5.49 -8.10 2.40
CA PHE A 32 -5.67 -8.25 0.95
C PHE A 32 -4.47 -8.92 0.27
N VAL A 33 -3.28 -8.80 0.86
CA VAL A 33 -2.03 -9.38 0.37
C VAL A 33 -1.73 -10.65 1.16
N SER A 34 -1.75 -11.79 0.48
CA SER A 34 -1.53 -13.08 1.12
C SER A 34 -0.05 -13.41 1.34
N GLU A 35 0.82 -12.99 0.42
CA GLU A 35 2.25 -13.32 0.45
C GLU A 35 3.08 -12.32 -0.36
N VAL A 36 4.30 -12.04 0.10
CA VAL A 36 5.34 -11.39 -0.70
C VAL A 36 6.60 -12.23 -0.65
N ARG A 37 7.18 -12.55 -1.81
CA ARG A 37 8.34 -13.46 -1.91
C ARG A 37 9.31 -13.10 -3.04
N PRO A 38 10.56 -13.57 -2.99
CA PRO A 38 11.51 -13.35 -4.08
C PRO A 38 11.10 -14.05 -5.38
N ARG A 39 11.34 -13.39 -6.52
CA ARG A 39 11.20 -13.99 -7.86
C ARG A 39 12.49 -14.74 -8.25
N VAL A 40 12.35 -15.78 -9.08
CA VAL A 40 13.50 -16.53 -9.64
C VAL A 40 14.44 -15.62 -10.45
N GLU A 41 13.88 -14.68 -11.20
CA GLU A 41 14.63 -13.75 -12.07
C GLU A 41 15.13 -12.50 -11.31
N GLY A 42 14.88 -12.42 -10.00
CA GLY A 42 15.17 -11.25 -9.19
C GLY A 42 13.97 -10.31 -9.01
N GLY A 43 14.03 -9.51 -7.93
CA GLY A 43 12.90 -8.70 -7.45
C GLY A 43 11.96 -9.49 -6.54
N MET A 44 10.86 -8.86 -6.14
CA MET A 44 9.84 -9.44 -5.28
C MET A 44 8.51 -9.54 -6.04
N GLU A 45 7.73 -10.57 -5.78
CA GLU A 45 6.35 -10.70 -6.23
C GLU A 45 5.39 -10.70 -5.05
N MET A 46 4.23 -10.08 -5.25
CA MET A 46 3.14 -9.98 -4.30
C MET A 46 1.96 -10.79 -4.81
N ALA A 47 1.51 -11.76 -4.00
CA ALA A 47 0.28 -12.50 -4.22
C ALA A 47 -0.87 -11.81 -3.48
N SER A 48 -1.95 -11.54 -4.21
CA SER A 48 -3.15 -10.86 -3.70
C SER A 48 -4.40 -11.38 -4.41
N PHE A 49 -5.56 -10.81 -4.08
CA PHE A 49 -6.81 -11.07 -4.81
C PHE A 49 -6.71 -10.76 -6.32
N TRP A 50 -5.81 -9.88 -6.74
CA TRP A 50 -5.58 -9.55 -8.15
C TRP A 50 -4.61 -10.50 -8.87
N GLY A 51 -4.22 -11.60 -8.23
CA GLY A 51 -3.18 -12.50 -8.71
C GLY A 51 -1.78 -12.08 -8.23
N VAL A 52 -0.77 -12.47 -9.00
CA VAL A 52 0.64 -12.26 -8.68
C VAL A 52 1.21 -11.16 -9.57
N ASN A 53 1.79 -10.13 -8.96
CA ASN A 53 2.43 -9.01 -9.67
C ASN A 53 3.81 -8.77 -9.05
N GLU A 54 4.78 -8.30 -9.84
CA GLU A 54 6.00 -7.71 -9.30
C GLU A 54 5.63 -6.57 -8.34
N VAL A 55 6.36 -6.45 -7.24
CA VAL A 55 6.20 -5.34 -6.29
C VAL A 55 7.55 -4.70 -5.99
N ARG A 56 7.56 -3.37 -5.96
CA ARG A 56 8.73 -2.56 -5.58
C ARG A 56 8.35 -1.58 -4.49
N SER A 57 9.32 -1.22 -3.66
CA SER A 57 9.18 -0.16 -2.65
C SER A 57 10.24 0.93 -2.83
N GLU A 58 9.88 2.15 -2.46
CA GLU A 58 10.76 3.32 -2.45
C GLU A 58 10.44 4.17 -1.21
N PRO A 59 11.42 4.48 -0.35
CA PRO A 59 11.25 5.49 0.69
C PRO A 59 11.00 6.86 0.06
N ILE A 60 9.98 7.57 0.52
CA ILE A 60 9.61 8.90 0.05
C ILE A 60 9.42 9.86 1.23
N ALA A 61 9.26 11.15 0.94
CA ALA A 61 8.86 12.11 1.96
C ALA A 61 7.54 11.66 2.63
N GLY A 62 7.55 11.61 3.96
CA GLY A 62 6.38 11.19 4.74
C GLY A 62 6.20 9.68 4.91
N GLY A 63 6.93 8.80 4.20
CA GLY A 63 6.76 7.36 4.36
C GLY A 63 7.30 6.53 3.20
N VAL A 64 6.48 5.63 2.65
CA VAL A 64 6.88 4.65 1.62
C VAL A 64 5.92 4.66 0.44
N ARG A 65 6.46 4.51 -0.77
CA ARG A 65 5.72 4.22 -1.99
C ARG A 65 5.94 2.78 -2.42
N PHE A 66 4.89 2.15 -2.91
CA PHE A 66 4.94 0.87 -3.58
C PHE A 66 4.39 0.97 -5.00
N THR A 67 4.89 0.12 -5.89
CA THR A 67 4.46 0.07 -7.30
C THR A 67 4.35 -1.37 -7.78
N LEU A 68 3.38 -1.62 -8.66
CA LEU A 68 3.22 -2.87 -9.40
C LEU A 68 3.54 -2.64 -10.89
N PRO A 69 4.81 -2.74 -11.30
CA PRO A 69 5.27 -2.31 -12.63
C PRO A 69 4.71 -3.16 -13.78
N ASP A 70 4.38 -4.41 -13.52
CA ASP A 70 3.79 -5.36 -14.49
C ASP A 70 2.26 -5.42 -14.41
N CYS A 71 1.65 -4.73 -13.44
CA CYS A 71 0.20 -4.66 -13.31
C CYS A 71 -0.41 -3.89 -14.50
N PRO A 72 -1.40 -4.45 -15.22
CA PRO A 72 -2.04 -3.78 -16.36
C PRO A 72 -2.69 -2.44 -16.03
N ASN A 73 -2.97 -2.20 -14.75
CA ASN A 73 -3.57 -0.96 -14.23
C ASN A 73 -2.52 0.09 -13.84
N VAL A 74 -1.23 -0.24 -13.91
CA VAL A 74 -0.10 0.61 -13.50
C VAL A 74 -0.34 1.14 -12.09
N MET A 75 -0.66 0.23 -11.19
CA MET A 75 -1.04 0.58 -9.83
C MET A 75 0.19 0.99 -9.02
N SER A 76 0.03 2.06 -8.25
CA SER A 76 0.96 2.44 -7.18
C SER A 76 0.17 2.86 -5.95
N TRP A 77 0.76 2.71 -4.77
CA TRP A 77 0.20 3.28 -3.56
C TRP A 77 1.28 3.84 -2.64
N THR A 78 0.90 4.77 -1.79
CA THR A 78 1.76 5.37 -0.77
C THR A 78 1.12 5.22 0.60
N VAL A 79 1.96 5.01 1.61
CA VAL A 79 1.58 5.10 3.01
C VAL A 79 2.44 6.19 3.64
N THR A 80 1.81 7.30 4.03
CA THR A 80 2.52 8.52 4.45
C THR A 80 1.89 9.16 5.67
N THR A 81 2.69 9.86 6.48
CA THR A 81 2.27 10.63 7.66
C THR A 81 3.03 11.96 7.75
N GLY A 82 2.60 12.87 8.63
CA GLY A 82 3.28 14.14 8.88
C GLY A 82 3.16 15.17 7.75
N LEU A 83 2.18 15.00 6.86
CA LEU A 83 1.92 15.91 5.74
C LEU A 83 0.59 16.65 5.98
N ASP A 84 0.53 17.92 5.60
CA ASP A 84 -0.71 18.69 5.61
C ASP A 84 -1.77 18.06 4.68
N PRO A 85 -3.08 18.18 5.00
CA PRO A 85 -3.66 18.97 6.10
C PRO A 85 -3.79 18.21 7.44
N GLU A 86 -3.51 16.92 7.46
CA GLU A 86 -3.76 16.02 8.60
C GLU A 86 -2.44 15.35 9.04
N PRO A 87 -1.49 16.09 9.63
CA PRO A 87 -0.15 15.57 9.94
C PRO A 87 -0.16 14.44 10.98
N ASP A 88 -1.23 14.32 11.77
CA ASP A 88 -1.42 13.28 12.79
C ASP A 88 -2.10 12.01 12.23
N ARG A 89 -2.28 11.94 10.91
CA ARG A 89 -2.85 10.77 10.21
C ARG A 89 -1.81 10.06 9.36
N ILE A 90 -1.92 8.73 9.33
CA ILE A 90 -1.34 7.94 8.24
C ILE A 90 -2.37 7.89 7.12
N VAL A 91 -1.99 8.41 5.96
CA VAL A 91 -2.78 8.42 4.72
C VAL A 91 -2.29 7.30 3.82
N ILE A 92 -3.22 6.45 3.41
CA ILE A 92 -3.04 5.42 2.39
C ILE A 92 -3.66 5.97 1.11
N HIS A 93 -2.86 6.10 0.07
CA HIS A 93 -3.32 6.62 -1.21
C HIS A 93 -2.90 5.67 -2.34
N ALA A 94 -3.87 5.15 -3.09
CA ALA A 94 -3.62 4.29 -4.24
C ALA A 94 -4.09 4.96 -5.54
N THR A 95 -3.34 4.74 -6.62
CA THR A 95 -3.63 5.29 -7.94
C THR A 95 -3.51 4.24 -9.02
N ILE A 96 -4.37 4.35 -10.04
CA ILE A 96 -4.26 3.57 -11.28
C ILE A 96 -4.30 4.47 -12.52
N ASN A 97 -3.65 4.03 -13.59
CA ASN A 97 -3.60 4.75 -14.88
C ASN A 97 -4.51 4.10 -15.93
N ARG A 98 -5.82 4.12 -15.68
CA ARG A 98 -6.82 3.78 -16.68
C ARG A 98 -7.95 4.81 -16.68
N ARG A 99 -8.78 4.80 -17.74
CA ARG A 99 -10.02 5.59 -17.83
C ARG A 99 -11.32 4.77 -17.80
N GLU A 100 -11.25 3.47 -18.14
CA GLU A 100 -12.38 2.54 -18.13
C GLU A 100 -12.02 1.31 -17.29
N HIS A 101 -12.94 0.87 -16.44
CA HIS A 101 -12.71 -0.15 -15.42
C HIS A 101 -13.95 -0.99 -15.20
N ASP A 102 -13.72 -2.23 -14.79
CA ASP A 102 -14.73 -3.07 -14.17
C ASP A 102 -15.09 -2.51 -12.79
N PRO A 103 -16.37 -2.23 -12.49
CA PRO A 103 -16.81 -1.79 -11.16
C PRO A 103 -16.31 -2.69 -10.02
N ASP A 104 -16.27 -4.00 -10.21
CA ASP A 104 -15.81 -4.95 -9.18
C ASP A 104 -14.33 -4.73 -8.84
N PHE A 105 -13.52 -4.37 -9.85
CA PHE A 105 -12.12 -4.02 -9.63
C PHE A 105 -11.97 -2.71 -8.85
N ILE A 106 -12.82 -1.73 -9.11
CA ILE A 106 -12.83 -0.44 -8.38
C ILE A 106 -13.18 -0.64 -6.92
N GLU A 107 -14.19 -1.43 -6.62
CA GLU A 107 -14.55 -1.77 -5.24
C GLU A 107 -13.39 -2.48 -4.53
N SER A 108 -12.69 -3.39 -5.22
CA SER A 108 -11.53 -4.06 -4.66
C SER A 108 -10.34 -3.13 -4.35
N LEU A 109 -10.18 -2.02 -5.09
CA LEU A 109 -9.16 -1.00 -4.79
C LEU A 109 -9.48 -0.23 -3.52
N GLN A 110 -10.77 0.04 -3.27
CA GLN A 110 -11.19 0.61 -1.99
C GLN A 110 -10.96 -0.37 -0.84
N SER A 111 -11.35 -1.64 -1.01
CA SER A 111 -11.08 -2.68 -0.01
C SER A 111 -9.58 -2.82 0.29
N PHE A 112 -8.72 -2.70 -0.72
CA PHE A 112 -7.26 -2.73 -0.54
C PHE A 112 -6.74 -1.59 0.35
N VAL A 113 -7.17 -0.34 0.12
CA VAL A 113 -6.72 0.78 0.97
C VAL A 113 -7.33 0.72 2.38
N ASP A 114 -8.56 0.23 2.50
CA ASP A 114 -9.24 0.02 3.78
C ASP A 114 -8.53 -1.06 4.62
N ASP A 115 -8.10 -2.17 4.00
CA ASP A 115 -7.34 -3.24 4.67
C ASP A 115 -5.99 -2.74 5.19
N TRP A 116 -5.31 -1.87 4.44
CA TRP A 116 -4.10 -1.19 4.93
C TRP A 116 -4.39 -0.32 6.15
N ALA A 117 -5.44 0.52 6.09
CA ALA A 117 -5.81 1.38 7.20
C ALA A 117 -6.19 0.57 8.44
N ALA A 118 -6.91 -0.55 8.26
CA ALA A 118 -7.29 -1.46 9.33
C ALA A 118 -6.08 -2.17 9.96
N GLY A 119 -5.14 -2.69 9.15
CA GLY A 119 -3.93 -3.32 9.68
C GLY A 119 -3.02 -2.31 10.40
N LEU A 120 -2.90 -1.09 9.87
CA LEU A 120 -2.18 -0.02 10.57
C LEU A 120 -2.91 0.46 11.83
N ALA A 121 -4.24 0.41 11.90
CA ALA A 121 -4.97 0.72 13.13
C ALA A 121 -4.81 -0.37 14.21
N GLY A 122 -4.75 -1.64 13.80
CA GLY A 122 -4.70 -2.79 14.71
C GLY A 122 -3.35 -3.04 15.37
N HIS A 123 -2.27 -2.46 14.83
CA HIS A 123 -0.92 -2.62 15.37
C HIS A 123 -0.56 -1.41 16.23
N GLU A 124 -0.85 -1.52 17.52
CA GLU A 124 -0.20 -0.69 18.54
C GLU A 124 1.29 -1.06 18.58
N GLY A 125 2.16 -0.05 18.52
CA GLY A 125 3.61 -0.20 18.25
C GLY A 125 4.40 -1.06 19.22
#